data_AF-A0A1I2GUP3-F1
#
_entry.id   AF-A0A1I2GUP3-F1
#
_cell.length_a   1.000
_cell.length_b   1.000
_cell.length_c   1.000
_cell.angle_alpha   90.00
_cell.angle_beta   90.00
_cell.angle_gamma   90.00
#
_symmetry.space_group_name_H-M   'P 1'
#
loop_
_entity.id
_entity.type
_entity.pdbx_description
1 polymer ?
#
loop_
_entity_poly.entity_id
_entity_poly.type
_entity_poly.pdbx_seq_one_letter_code
_entity_poly.pdbx_strand_id
1 'polypeptide(L)'
;MQGAVEVLDRHFPADDQRVRDWIVALFAFQDGYDCSLTQHRVLDILLRRGHTLRFPVSEHPDYARRRAYFDGIGEFTTLREFGEDEVEFAGELEDGYVDPPWLYCEAGSALWRRMAGPDAVPPRAVRLLDVVVAVAEAAERDGDVELIALWWALGHEALVGGCPLSAEELAATPGVQELRAVVRRTGAHQAKLWYDLRPDDDALDQMDDELSTWWYRID
;
A
#
# COMPACT_ATOMS: atom_id res chain seq x y z
N MET A 1 -1.56 -1.83 7.18
CA MET A 1 -0.69 -1.00 6.33
C MET A 1 0.45 -0.30 7.08
N GLN A 2 0.16 0.48 8.14
CA GLN A 2 1.17 1.21 8.93
C GLN A 2 2.44 0.39 9.25
N GLY A 3 2.31 -0.79 9.86
CA GLY A 3 3.47 -1.62 10.22
C GLY A 3 4.36 -2.01 9.04
N ALA A 4 3.78 -2.22 7.85
CA ALA A 4 4.54 -2.53 6.63
C ALA A 4 5.43 -1.35 6.21
N VAL A 5 4.89 -0.13 6.24
CA VAL A 5 5.64 1.09 5.92
C VAL A 5 6.78 1.31 6.93
N GLU A 6 6.50 1.10 8.21
CA GLU A 6 7.49 1.27 9.29
C GLU A 6 8.65 0.27 9.19
N VAL A 7 8.38 -1.02 8.94
CA VAL A 7 9.46 -2.02 8.82
C VAL A 7 10.29 -1.78 7.55
N LEU A 8 9.67 -1.37 6.43
CA LEU A 8 10.41 -1.01 5.22
C LEU A 8 11.30 0.22 5.45
N ASP A 9 10.79 1.24 6.15
CA ASP A 9 11.59 2.43 6.46
C ASP A 9 12.77 2.14 7.39
N ARG A 10 12.58 1.27 8.38
CA ARG A 10 13.61 0.90 9.35
C ARG A 10 14.75 0.09 8.75
N HIS A 11 14.45 -0.76 7.78
CA HIS A 11 15.34 -1.85 7.35
C HIS A 11 15.99 -1.68 5.98
N PHE A 12 15.62 -0.63 5.24
CA PHE A 12 16.19 -0.31 3.94
C PHE A 12 16.88 1.05 3.96
N PRO A 13 18.00 1.22 3.23
CA PRO A 13 18.73 2.49 3.15
C PRO A 13 17.81 3.66 2.78
N ALA A 14 18.07 4.85 3.34
CA ALA A 14 17.22 6.02 3.15
C ALA A 14 17.06 6.44 1.68
N ASP A 15 18.07 6.16 0.84
CA ASP A 15 18.13 6.46 -0.58
C ASP A 15 17.62 5.33 -1.49
N ASP A 16 17.16 4.20 -0.92
CA ASP A 16 16.63 3.08 -1.70
C ASP A 16 15.27 3.43 -2.31
N GLN A 17 15.30 3.80 -3.60
CA GLN A 17 14.12 4.17 -4.39
C GLN A 17 13.07 3.06 -4.50
N ARG A 18 13.46 1.78 -4.29
CA ARG A 18 12.50 0.67 -4.29
C ARG A 18 11.48 0.82 -3.18
N VAL A 19 11.87 1.37 -2.02
CA VAL A 19 10.97 1.57 -0.88
C VAL A 19 9.83 2.52 -1.25
N ARG A 20 10.11 3.60 -1.98
CA ARG A 20 9.07 4.50 -2.48
C ARG A 20 8.10 3.74 -3.40
N ASP A 21 8.63 2.99 -4.35
CA ASP A 21 7.82 2.22 -5.31
C ASP A 21 6.96 1.15 -4.60
N TRP A 22 7.50 0.51 -3.56
CA TRP A 22 6.80 -0.43 -2.70
C TRP A 22 5.68 0.24 -1.88
N ILE A 23 5.94 1.40 -1.30
CA ILE A 23 4.93 2.17 -0.57
C ILE A 23 3.79 2.59 -1.50
N VAL A 24 4.08 2.99 -2.74
CA VAL A 24 3.04 3.27 -3.75
C VAL A 24 2.16 2.04 -4.00
N ALA A 25 2.76 0.85 -4.21
CA ALA A 25 1.99 -0.38 -4.41
C ALA A 25 1.19 -0.80 -3.18
N LEU A 26 1.72 -0.56 -1.98
CA LEU A 26 1.00 -0.76 -0.72
C LEU A 26 -0.26 0.11 -0.64
N PHE A 27 -0.15 1.41 -0.93
CA PHE A 27 -1.33 2.29 -0.92
C PHE A 27 -2.30 2.01 -2.06
N ALA A 28 -1.81 1.64 -3.25
CA ALA A 28 -2.68 1.18 -4.34
C ALA A 28 -3.48 -0.07 -3.96
N PHE A 29 -2.89 -1.01 -3.21
CA PHE A 29 -3.62 -2.14 -2.63
C PHE A 29 -4.62 -1.68 -1.55
N GLN A 30 -4.23 -0.73 -0.71
CA GLN A 30 -5.08 -0.17 0.34
C GLN A 30 -6.32 0.52 -0.22
N ASP A 31 -6.23 1.19 -1.37
CA ASP A 31 -7.34 1.92 -1.98
C ASP A 31 -8.55 1.03 -2.32
N GLY A 32 -8.37 -0.30 -2.39
CA GLY A 32 -9.46 -1.27 -2.49
C GLY A 32 -10.26 -1.46 -1.19
N TYR A 33 -9.84 -0.83 -0.08
CA TYR A 33 -10.41 -0.99 1.25
C TYR A 33 -10.64 0.36 1.94
N ASP A 34 -11.59 0.43 2.87
CA ASP A 34 -11.82 1.65 3.67
C ASP A 34 -10.73 1.82 4.75
N CYS A 35 -9.63 2.48 4.36
CA CYS A 35 -8.43 2.66 5.20
C CYS A 35 -7.95 4.12 5.27
N SER A 36 -8.87 5.07 5.06
CA SER A 36 -8.66 6.51 4.85
C SER A 36 -7.79 7.23 5.90
N LEU A 37 -7.61 6.69 7.11
CA LEU A 37 -6.81 7.32 8.18
C LEU A 37 -5.36 6.83 8.29
N THR A 38 -4.92 5.88 7.45
CA THR A 38 -3.62 5.22 7.67
C THR A 38 -2.43 6.07 7.23
N GLN A 39 -2.59 6.90 6.19
CA GLN A 39 -1.51 7.73 5.66
C GLN A 39 -0.97 8.74 6.68
N HIS A 40 -1.87 9.42 7.42
CA HIS A 40 -1.47 10.45 8.37
C HIS A 40 -0.61 9.91 9.53
N ARG A 41 -0.76 8.63 9.90
CA ARG A 41 0.03 8.00 10.98
C ARG A 41 1.49 7.79 10.60
N VAL A 42 1.79 7.72 9.29
CA VAL A 42 3.15 7.47 8.77
C VAL A 42 3.63 8.60 7.86
N LEU A 43 2.98 9.77 7.91
CA LEU A 43 3.23 10.87 6.97
C LEU A 43 4.69 11.33 6.96
N ASP A 44 5.37 11.33 8.11
CA ASP A 44 6.79 11.68 8.18
C ASP A 44 7.68 10.71 7.38
N ILE A 45 7.35 9.41 7.40
CA ILE A 45 8.01 8.38 6.58
C ILE A 45 7.69 8.65 5.11
N LEU A 46 6.43 8.91 4.76
CA LEU A 46 6.02 9.14 3.37
C LEU A 46 6.73 10.35 2.75
N LEU A 47 6.87 11.44 3.51
CA LEU A 47 7.62 12.63 3.11
C LEU A 47 9.11 12.32 2.95
N ARG A 48 9.70 11.63 3.93
CA ARG A 48 11.13 11.29 3.92
C ARG A 48 11.50 10.35 2.77
N ARG A 49 10.61 9.41 2.43
CA ARG A 49 10.79 8.44 1.34
C ARG A 49 10.38 8.99 -0.04
N GLY A 50 9.93 10.23 -0.12
CA GLY A 50 9.50 10.85 -1.37
C GLY A 50 8.26 10.21 -1.99
N HIS A 51 7.48 9.46 -1.20
CA HIS A 51 6.16 8.98 -1.60
C HIS A 51 5.17 10.14 -1.65
N THR A 52 5.17 10.97 -0.61
CA THR A 52 4.29 12.15 -0.54
C THR A 52 5.15 13.39 -0.70
N LEU A 53 4.70 14.32 -1.53
CA LEU A 53 5.28 15.66 -1.60
C LEU A 53 4.41 16.64 -0.82
N ARG A 54 5.05 17.63 -0.18
CA ARG A 54 4.39 18.69 0.58
C ARG A 54 4.82 20.06 0.08
N PHE A 55 3.84 20.90 -0.22
CA PHE A 55 4.04 22.26 -0.69
C PHE A 55 3.12 23.23 0.07
N PRO A 56 3.45 24.52 0.16
CA PRO A 56 2.45 25.53 0.47
C PRO A 56 1.28 25.43 -0.51
N VAL A 57 0.03 25.59 -0.04
CA VAL A 57 -1.16 25.54 -0.93
C VAL A 57 -1.09 26.57 -2.07
N SER A 58 -0.40 27.68 -1.86
CA SER A 58 -0.15 28.72 -2.87
C SER A 58 0.68 28.26 -4.07
N GLU A 59 1.38 27.13 -3.96
CA GLU A 59 2.15 26.53 -5.05
C GLU A 59 1.32 25.56 -5.91
N HIS A 60 0.05 25.29 -5.57
CA HIS A 60 -0.82 24.48 -6.42
C HIS A 60 -0.86 25.06 -7.84
N PRO A 61 -0.76 24.26 -8.92
CA PRO A 61 -0.60 24.81 -10.27
C PRO A 61 -1.82 25.63 -10.72
N ASP A 62 -2.99 25.32 -10.17
CA ASP A 62 -4.24 26.08 -10.39
C ASP A 62 -4.49 27.22 -9.38
N TYR A 63 -3.59 27.46 -8.41
CA TYR A 63 -3.82 28.43 -7.34
C TYR A 63 -4.12 29.84 -7.89
N ALA A 64 -3.37 30.30 -8.89
CA ALA A 64 -3.57 31.63 -9.48
C ALA A 64 -4.97 31.80 -10.11
N ARG A 65 -5.50 30.75 -10.75
CA ARG A 65 -6.82 30.73 -11.39
C ARG A 65 -7.95 30.52 -10.38
N ARG A 66 -7.69 29.79 -9.29
CA ARG A 66 -8.68 29.34 -8.30
C ARG A 66 -8.40 29.85 -6.90
N ARG A 67 -7.82 31.05 -6.77
CA ARG A 67 -7.38 31.62 -5.49
C ARG A 67 -8.46 31.58 -4.41
N ALA A 68 -9.68 32.04 -4.74
CA ALA A 68 -10.78 32.08 -3.78
C ALA A 68 -11.17 30.69 -3.23
N TYR A 69 -11.05 29.64 -4.05
CA TYR A 69 -11.29 28.26 -3.61
C TYR A 69 -10.21 27.82 -2.61
N PHE A 70 -8.93 27.95 -2.97
CA PHE A 70 -7.82 27.51 -2.10
C PHE A 70 -7.72 28.34 -0.82
N ASP A 71 -7.94 29.66 -0.90
CA ASP A 71 -7.96 30.55 0.28
C ASP A 71 -9.15 30.28 1.20
N GLY A 72 -10.20 29.63 0.68
CA GLY A 72 -11.38 29.21 1.44
C GLY A 72 -11.21 27.89 2.19
N ILE A 73 -10.14 27.13 1.94
CA ILE A 73 -9.89 25.85 2.62
C ILE A 73 -9.41 26.11 4.05
N GLY A 74 -10.31 25.91 5.01
CA GLY A 74 -10.03 26.09 6.44
C GLY A 74 -9.73 24.81 7.22
N GLU A 75 -9.98 23.64 6.62
CA GLU A 75 -9.83 22.33 7.25
C GLU A 75 -9.32 21.29 6.25
N PHE A 76 -9.04 20.08 6.72
CA PHE A 76 -8.62 18.96 5.88
C PHE A 76 -9.62 18.77 4.72
N THR A 77 -9.14 18.86 3.49
CA THR A 77 -9.97 18.78 2.29
C THR A 77 -9.29 17.90 1.26
N THR A 78 -9.94 16.80 0.88
CA THR A 78 -9.51 15.98 -0.26
C THR A 78 -9.76 16.75 -1.56
N LEU A 79 -8.75 16.75 -2.42
CA LEU A 79 -8.87 17.25 -3.79
C LEU A 79 -9.26 16.03 -4.65
N ARG A 80 -10.55 15.64 -4.61
CA ARG A 80 -11.16 14.61 -5.47
C ARG A 80 -12.53 15.11 -5.98
N GLU A 81 -12.98 14.56 -7.10
CA GLU A 81 -14.31 14.82 -7.68
C GLU A 81 -15.44 14.40 -6.72
N PHE A 82 -16.29 15.35 -6.33
CA PHE A 82 -17.66 15.06 -5.96
C PHE A 82 -18.55 15.43 -7.13
N GLY A 83 -19.16 14.42 -7.75
CA GLY A 83 -20.20 14.61 -8.75
C GLY A 83 -21.38 13.73 -8.39
N GLU A 84 -22.26 14.22 -7.51
CA GLU A 84 -23.65 13.72 -7.51
C GLU A 84 -24.63 14.80 -7.99
N ASP A 85 -24.36 16.10 -7.81
CA ASP A 85 -25.31 17.17 -8.22
C ASP A 85 -24.69 18.44 -8.85
N GLU A 86 -23.38 18.49 -9.15
CA GLU A 86 -22.75 19.67 -9.78
C GLU A 86 -22.22 19.38 -11.19
N VAL A 87 -22.82 20.06 -12.17
CA VAL A 87 -22.42 20.08 -13.59
C VAL A 87 -21.13 20.88 -13.76
N GLU A 88 -20.02 20.55 -13.08
CA GLU A 88 -18.63 20.94 -13.45
C GLU A 88 -17.55 20.48 -12.44
N PHE A 89 -17.50 19.22 -12.04
CA PHE A 89 -16.27 18.70 -11.40
C PHE A 89 -15.82 17.39 -12.05
N ALA A 90 -15.52 17.50 -13.35
CA ALA A 90 -14.75 16.50 -14.09
C ALA A 90 -13.29 16.98 -14.25
N GLY A 91 -12.33 16.40 -13.53
CA GLY A 91 -10.96 16.21 -14.01
C GLY A 91 -9.88 17.27 -13.80
N GLU A 92 -9.98 18.24 -12.87
CA GLU A 92 -8.90 19.25 -12.72
C GLU A 92 -8.15 19.27 -11.36
N LEU A 93 -8.67 18.62 -10.32
CA LEU A 93 -8.07 18.58 -8.98
C LEU A 93 -7.57 17.16 -8.67
N GLU A 94 -6.63 16.66 -9.48
CA GLU A 94 -6.44 15.22 -9.64
C GLU A 94 -5.45 14.62 -8.63
N ASP A 95 -5.98 14.20 -7.48
CA ASP A 95 -5.38 13.33 -6.44
C ASP A 95 -4.31 13.98 -5.55
N GLY A 96 -4.82 14.75 -4.59
CA GLY A 96 -4.09 15.23 -3.42
C GLY A 96 -5.05 15.65 -2.31
N TYR A 97 -4.52 16.27 -1.27
CA TYR A 97 -5.34 16.86 -0.21
C TYR A 97 -4.66 18.10 0.36
N VAL A 98 -5.46 18.99 0.94
CA VAL A 98 -4.97 20.14 1.68
C VAL A 98 -5.25 19.92 3.15
N ASP A 99 -4.20 20.03 3.97
CA ASP A 99 -4.30 20.19 5.42
C ASP A 99 -3.60 21.53 5.74
N PRO A 100 -4.37 22.64 5.85
CA PRO A 100 -3.82 23.98 5.81
C PRO A 100 -2.64 24.20 6.78
N PRO A 101 -1.55 24.86 6.34
CA PRO A 101 -1.38 25.57 5.07
C PRO A 101 -0.82 24.70 3.93
N TRP A 102 -0.81 23.37 4.09
CA TRP A 102 -0.04 22.47 3.26
C TRP A 102 -0.90 21.74 2.23
N LEU A 103 -0.39 21.67 1.02
CA LEU A 103 -0.84 20.79 -0.05
C LEU A 103 0.01 19.51 -0.06
N TYR A 104 -0.65 18.37 -0.18
CA TYR A 104 -0.04 17.06 -0.29
C TYR A 104 -0.46 16.38 -1.59
N CYS A 105 0.48 15.70 -2.23
CA CYS A 105 0.21 14.84 -3.39
C CYS A 105 1.10 13.60 -3.34
N GLU A 106 0.58 12.50 -3.86
CA GLU A 106 1.19 11.17 -3.77
C GLU A 106 1.91 10.79 -5.06
N ALA A 107 3.04 10.09 -4.94
CA ALA A 107 3.88 9.76 -6.07
C ALA A 107 3.11 8.98 -7.14
N GLY A 108 3.19 9.44 -8.38
CA GLY A 108 2.45 8.87 -9.51
C GLY A 108 1.07 9.48 -9.74
N SER A 109 0.51 10.22 -8.77
CA SER A 109 -0.75 10.94 -8.95
C SER A 109 -0.64 12.02 -10.04
N ALA A 110 -1.77 12.45 -10.59
CA ALA A 110 -1.76 13.48 -11.63
C ALA A 110 -1.29 14.84 -11.07
N LEU A 111 -1.72 15.21 -9.85
CA LEU A 111 -1.20 16.38 -9.17
C LEU A 111 0.30 16.25 -8.88
N TRP A 112 0.77 15.08 -8.45
CA TRP A 112 2.21 14.85 -8.25
C TRP A 112 3.00 15.06 -9.54
N ARG A 113 2.54 14.54 -10.68
CA ARG A 113 3.22 14.73 -11.98
C ARG A 113 3.35 16.20 -12.37
N ARG A 114 2.38 17.03 -11.97
CA ARG A 114 2.40 18.48 -12.21
C ARG A 114 3.31 19.22 -11.22
N MET A 115 3.40 18.73 -9.98
CA MET A 115 4.12 19.38 -8.88
C MET A 115 5.60 18.97 -8.77
N ALA A 116 5.94 17.72 -9.10
CA ALA A 116 7.29 17.17 -8.89
C ALA A 116 8.34 17.74 -9.86
N GLY A 117 7.91 18.41 -10.92
CA GLY A 117 8.78 19.00 -11.94
C GLY A 117 9.16 18.02 -13.06
N PRO A 118 9.82 18.53 -14.12
CA PRO A 118 10.07 17.77 -15.35
C PRO A 118 11.07 16.62 -15.20
N ASP A 119 11.97 16.70 -14.22
CA ASP A 119 13.01 15.69 -13.97
C ASP A 119 12.56 14.61 -12.97
N ALA A 120 11.31 14.66 -12.50
CA ALA A 120 10.79 13.71 -11.55
C ALA A 120 10.62 12.32 -12.18
N VAL A 121 11.26 11.32 -11.59
CA VAL A 121 11.14 9.93 -12.03
C VAL A 121 9.87 9.33 -11.41
N PRO A 122 8.87 8.93 -12.23
CA PRO A 122 7.64 8.34 -11.72
C PRO A 122 7.92 7.02 -10.98
N PRO A 123 7.07 6.64 -10.02
CA PRO A 123 7.17 5.33 -9.38
C PRO A 123 7.09 4.20 -10.38
N ARG A 124 7.88 3.15 -10.16
CA ARG A 124 7.80 1.93 -10.97
C ARG A 124 6.66 1.06 -10.47
N ALA A 125 5.94 0.44 -11.40
CA ALA A 125 4.99 -0.61 -11.05
C ALA A 125 5.76 -1.81 -10.46
N VAL A 126 5.30 -2.30 -9.32
CA VAL A 126 5.86 -3.44 -8.60
C VAL A 126 4.72 -4.40 -8.27
N ARG A 127 4.99 -5.72 -8.28
CA ARG A 127 3.97 -6.70 -7.90
C ARG A 127 3.79 -6.66 -6.39
N LEU A 128 2.54 -6.72 -5.92
CA LEU A 128 2.25 -6.72 -4.49
C LEU A 128 2.98 -7.85 -3.76
N LEU A 129 3.04 -9.05 -4.35
CA LEU A 129 3.81 -10.18 -3.81
C LEU A 129 5.27 -9.81 -3.49
N ASP A 130 5.97 -9.11 -4.38
CA ASP A 130 7.37 -8.73 -4.18
C ASP A 130 7.51 -7.74 -3.01
N VAL A 131 6.52 -6.86 -2.83
CA VAL A 131 6.46 -5.94 -1.69
C VAL A 131 6.23 -6.69 -0.39
N VAL A 132 5.28 -7.64 -0.39
CA VAL A 132 4.94 -8.43 0.80
C VAL A 132 6.10 -9.32 1.23
N VAL A 133 6.87 -9.88 0.29
CA VAL A 133 8.13 -10.57 0.62
C VAL A 133 9.09 -9.64 1.35
N ALA A 134 9.35 -8.43 0.79
CA ALA A 134 10.25 -7.47 1.43
C ALA A 134 9.75 -7.03 2.82
N VAL A 135 8.44 -6.87 3.00
CA VAL A 135 7.82 -6.59 4.29
C VAL A 135 8.01 -7.75 5.25
N ALA A 136 7.77 -9.00 4.82
CA ALA A 136 7.90 -10.19 5.64
C ALA A 136 9.35 -10.42 6.10
N GLU A 137 10.33 -10.19 5.22
CA GLU A 137 11.76 -10.26 5.57
C GLU A 137 12.19 -9.16 6.53
N ALA A 138 11.64 -7.94 6.40
CA ALA A 138 11.89 -6.85 7.33
C ALA A 138 11.24 -7.13 8.70
N ALA A 139 10.00 -7.63 8.71
CA ALA A 139 9.28 -8.03 9.90
C ALA A 139 9.96 -9.21 10.62
N GLU A 140 10.49 -10.19 9.89
CA GLU A 140 11.27 -11.30 10.45
C GLU A 140 12.49 -10.80 11.24
N ARG A 141 13.19 -9.77 10.72
CA ARG A 141 14.32 -9.15 11.42
C ARG A 141 13.93 -8.44 12.71
N ASP A 142 12.70 -7.94 12.79
CA ASP A 142 12.15 -7.33 14.01
C ASP A 142 11.49 -8.34 14.96
N GLY A 143 11.35 -9.61 14.53
CA GLY A 143 10.57 -10.60 15.25
C GLY A 143 9.07 -10.32 15.25
N ASP A 144 8.57 -9.51 14.32
CA ASP A 144 7.16 -9.14 14.18
C ASP A 144 6.38 -10.24 13.44
N VAL A 145 6.14 -11.34 14.16
CA VAL A 145 5.42 -12.51 13.66
C VAL A 145 3.97 -12.16 13.31
N GLU A 146 3.36 -11.21 14.04
CA GLU A 146 1.98 -10.79 13.82
C GLU A 146 1.83 -10.09 12.46
N LEU A 147 2.74 -9.18 12.10
CA LEU A 147 2.73 -8.54 10.79
C LEU A 147 2.89 -9.55 9.63
N ILE A 148 3.78 -10.53 9.79
CA ILE A 148 3.96 -11.61 8.80
C ILE A 148 2.66 -12.41 8.67
N ALA A 149 2.04 -12.77 9.80
CA ALA A 149 0.81 -13.54 9.83
C ALA A 149 -0.37 -12.79 9.19
N LEU A 150 -0.48 -11.48 9.44
CA LEU A 150 -1.51 -10.62 8.84
C LEU A 150 -1.39 -10.55 7.32
N TRP A 151 -0.18 -10.37 6.77
CA TRP A 151 0.02 -10.39 5.33
C TRP A 151 -0.24 -11.75 4.70
N TRP A 152 0.21 -12.82 5.37
CA TRP A 152 -0.03 -14.19 4.93
C TRP A 152 -1.52 -14.54 4.86
N ALA A 153 -2.30 -14.04 5.83
CA ALA A 153 -3.73 -14.28 5.94
C ALA A 153 -4.56 -13.68 4.80
N LEU A 154 -4.01 -12.74 4.02
CA LEU A 154 -4.71 -12.19 2.85
C LEU A 154 -4.90 -13.22 1.72
N GLY A 155 -4.14 -14.31 1.73
CA GLY A 155 -4.29 -15.39 0.77
C GLY A 155 -3.64 -15.14 -0.59
N HIS A 156 -3.61 -16.18 -1.42
CA HIS A 156 -3.00 -16.10 -2.75
C HIS A 156 -3.76 -15.17 -3.70
N GLU A 157 -5.09 -15.10 -3.57
CA GLU A 157 -5.94 -14.28 -4.44
C GLU A 157 -5.54 -12.80 -4.36
N ALA A 158 -5.43 -12.28 -3.14
CA ALA A 158 -5.04 -10.89 -2.89
C ALA A 158 -3.58 -10.62 -3.28
N LEU A 159 -2.65 -11.51 -2.95
CA LEU A 159 -1.22 -11.25 -3.11
C LEU A 159 -0.68 -11.49 -4.52
N VAL A 160 -1.26 -12.44 -5.25
CA VAL A 160 -0.80 -12.86 -6.58
C VAL A 160 -1.73 -12.35 -7.71
N GLY A 161 -2.89 -11.79 -7.36
CA GLY A 161 -3.71 -10.99 -8.27
C GLY A 161 -4.67 -11.79 -9.13
N GLY A 162 -5.36 -12.78 -8.55
CA GLY A 162 -6.46 -13.52 -9.18
C GLY A 162 -6.14 -14.23 -10.51
N CYS A 163 -4.86 -14.33 -10.89
CA CYS A 163 -4.46 -15.07 -12.07
C CYS A 163 -4.80 -16.56 -11.86
N PRO A 164 -5.39 -17.25 -12.86
CA PRO A 164 -5.66 -18.66 -12.75
C PRO A 164 -4.33 -19.41 -12.78
N LEU A 165 -3.76 -19.64 -11.61
CA LEU A 165 -2.59 -20.47 -11.37
C LEU A 165 -3.08 -21.78 -10.76
N SER A 166 -2.51 -22.90 -11.19
CA SER A 166 -2.56 -24.17 -10.46
C SER A 166 -1.65 -24.11 -9.22
N ALA A 167 -1.84 -25.07 -8.29
CA ALA A 167 -1.01 -25.15 -7.08
C ALA A 167 0.48 -25.33 -7.42
N GLU A 168 0.78 -26.06 -8.51
CA GLU A 168 2.14 -26.25 -9.00
C GLU A 168 2.76 -24.94 -9.52
N GLU A 169 2.01 -24.15 -10.30
CA GLU A 169 2.49 -22.85 -10.79
C GLU A 169 2.68 -21.84 -9.66
N LEU A 170 1.77 -21.85 -8.69
CA LEU A 170 1.89 -21.03 -7.48
C LEU A 170 3.11 -21.45 -6.65
N ALA A 171 3.35 -22.77 -6.51
CA ALA A 171 4.53 -23.32 -5.86
C ALA A 171 5.83 -22.98 -6.57
N ALA A 172 5.82 -22.85 -7.90
CA ALA A 172 6.97 -22.48 -8.70
C ALA A 172 7.25 -20.96 -8.72
N THR A 173 6.35 -20.14 -8.20
CA THR A 173 6.51 -18.68 -8.18
C THR A 173 7.54 -18.27 -7.11
N PRO A 174 8.68 -17.63 -7.48
CA PRO A 174 9.77 -17.35 -6.54
C PRO A 174 9.34 -16.58 -5.29
N GLY A 175 8.56 -15.50 -5.44
CA GLY A 175 8.08 -14.72 -4.30
C GLY A 175 7.16 -15.49 -3.36
N VAL A 176 6.42 -16.48 -3.87
CA VAL A 176 5.60 -17.37 -3.03
C VAL A 176 6.49 -18.32 -2.24
N GLN A 177 7.54 -18.87 -2.87
CA GLN A 177 8.51 -19.73 -2.18
C GLN A 177 9.21 -18.98 -1.05
N GLU A 178 9.65 -17.74 -1.33
CA GLU A 178 10.30 -16.86 -0.36
C GLU A 178 9.37 -16.53 0.82
N LEU A 179 8.14 -16.08 0.53
CA LEU A 179 7.15 -15.78 1.57
C LEU A 179 6.82 -17.01 2.42
N ARG A 180 6.57 -18.17 1.80
CA ARG A 180 6.32 -19.43 2.51
C ARG A 180 7.51 -19.81 3.39
N ALA A 181 8.74 -19.59 2.93
CA ALA A 181 9.94 -19.86 3.73
C ALA A 181 10.01 -18.96 4.99
N VAL A 182 9.69 -17.67 4.87
CA VAL A 182 9.61 -16.75 6.03
C VAL A 182 8.50 -17.19 6.99
N VAL A 183 7.31 -17.51 6.48
CA VAL A 183 6.16 -17.94 7.28
C VAL A 183 6.45 -19.24 8.05
N ARG A 184 7.19 -20.18 7.44
CA ARG A 184 7.63 -21.41 8.10
C ARG A 184 8.66 -21.12 9.19
N ARG A 185 9.73 -20.36 8.89
CA ARG A 185 10.80 -20.06 9.85
C ARG A 185 10.31 -19.34 11.09
N THR A 186 9.34 -18.44 10.92
CA THR A 186 8.80 -17.61 12.00
C THR A 186 7.61 -18.25 12.71
N GLY A 187 7.04 -19.33 12.18
CA GLY A 187 5.80 -19.92 12.70
C GLY A 187 4.56 -19.03 12.52
N ALA A 188 4.62 -18.02 11.64
CA ALA A 188 3.54 -17.04 11.47
C ALA A 188 2.19 -17.67 11.07
N HIS A 189 2.19 -18.82 10.40
CA HIS A 189 0.98 -19.57 10.06
C HIS A 189 0.20 -20.07 11.29
N GLN A 190 0.85 -20.17 12.46
CA GLN A 190 0.23 -20.61 13.73
C GLN A 190 -0.17 -19.43 14.62
N ALA A 191 0.27 -18.21 14.30
CA ALA A 191 0.03 -17.04 15.13
C ALA A 191 -1.47 -16.71 15.18
N LYS A 192 -2.03 -16.55 16.38
CA LYS A 192 -3.45 -16.19 16.53
C LYS A 192 -3.65 -14.74 16.12
N LEU A 193 -4.49 -14.51 15.11
CA LEU A 193 -4.89 -13.18 14.66
C LEU A 193 -6.16 -12.72 15.41
N TRP A 194 -6.39 -11.41 15.47
CA TRP A 194 -7.57 -10.84 16.15
C TRP A 194 -8.90 -11.15 15.45
N TYR A 195 -8.83 -11.61 14.20
CA TYR A 195 -9.96 -12.12 13.42
C TYR A 195 -9.59 -13.48 12.86
N ASP A 196 -10.58 -14.34 12.62
CA ASP A 196 -10.43 -15.64 11.96
C ASP A 196 -10.18 -15.44 10.46
N LEU A 197 -9.13 -14.68 10.11
CA LEU A 197 -8.74 -14.33 8.73
C LEU A 197 -8.16 -15.51 7.96
N ARG A 198 -7.95 -16.64 8.62
CA ARG A 198 -7.44 -17.87 8.02
C ARG A 198 -8.35 -19.03 8.39
N PRO A 199 -8.57 -19.97 7.48
CA PRO A 199 -9.20 -21.24 7.83
C PRO A 199 -8.33 -22.00 8.83
N ASP A 200 -8.98 -22.68 9.78
CA ASP A 200 -8.32 -23.67 10.64
C ASP A 200 -8.16 -25.01 9.89
N ASP A 201 -7.48 -25.98 10.52
CA ASP A 201 -7.20 -27.27 9.89
C ASP A 201 -8.49 -28.02 9.50
N ASP A 202 -9.53 -27.95 10.34
CA ASP A 202 -10.82 -28.58 10.08
C ASP A 202 -11.53 -27.93 8.87
N ALA A 203 -11.46 -26.61 8.74
CA ALA A 203 -11.98 -25.89 7.59
C ALA A 203 -11.19 -26.24 6.32
N LEU A 204 -9.85 -26.29 6.40
CA LEU A 204 -8.98 -26.66 5.27
C LEU A 204 -9.27 -28.07 4.75
N ASP A 205 -9.56 -29.03 5.63
CA ASP A 205 -9.91 -30.39 5.24
C ASP A 205 -11.28 -30.50 4.55
N GLN A 206 -12.15 -29.51 4.75
CA GLN A 206 -13.48 -29.43 4.15
C GLN A 206 -13.52 -28.54 2.91
N MET A 207 -12.46 -27.77 2.64
CA MET A 207 -12.38 -26.87 1.50
C MET A 207 -12.16 -27.64 0.19
N ASP A 208 -13.07 -27.46 -0.75
CA ASP A 208 -12.97 -27.95 -2.14
C ASP A 208 -12.17 -26.98 -3.03
N ASP A 209 -11.19 -26.27 -2.43
CA ASP A 209 -10.30 -25.35 -3.12
C ASP A 209 -8.85 -25.77 -2.88
N GLU A 210 -8.30 -26.50 -3.85
CA GLU A 210 -6.93 -27.01 -3.81
C GLU A 210 -5.90 -25.89 -3.63
N LEU A 211 -6.14 -24.70 -4.20
CA LEU A 211 -5.20 -23.58 -4.14
C LEU A 211 -5.15 -22.95 -2.77
N SER A 212 -6.32 -22.61 -2.20
CA SER A 212 -6.39 -22.08 -0.84
C SER A 212 -5.88 -23.11 0.17
N THR A 213 -6.21 -24.39 -0.02
CA THR A 213 -5.71 -25.46 0.86
C THR A 213 -4.20 -25.57 0.80
N TRP A 214 -3.61 -25.59 -0.39
CA TRP A 214 -2.15 -25.58 -0.56
C TRP A 214 -1.50 -24.32 0.01
N TRP A 215 -2.14 -23.16 -0.18
CA TRP A 215 -1.64 -21.89 0.32
C TRP A 215 -1.52 -21.95 1.83
N TYR A 216 -2.61 -22.15 2.56
CA TYR A 216 -2.58 -22.07 4.02
C TYR A 216 -1.91 -23.26 4.71
N ARG A 217 -1.84 -24.42 4.06
CA ARG A 217 -1.16 -25.60 4.60
C ARG A 217 0.36 -25.43 4.47
N ILE A 218 1.00 -25.21 5.62
CA ILE A 218 2.46 -25.09 5.77
C ILE A 218 2.91 -26.25 6.67
N ASP A 219 3.78 -27.10 6.13
CA ASP A 219 4.50 -28.13 6.90
C ASP A 219 5.65 -27.52 7.72
#